data_AF-A0AAU0WRN9-F1
#
_entry.id   AF-A0AAU0WRN9-F1
#
_cell.length_a   1.000
_cell.length_b   1.000
_cell.length_c   1.000
_cell.angle_alpha   90.00
_cell.angle_beta   90.00
_cell.angle_gamma   90.00
#
_symmetry.space_group_name_H-M   'P 1'
#
loop_
_entity.id
_entity.type
_entity.pdbx_description
1 polymer ?
#
loop_
_entity_poly.entity_id
_entity_poly.type
_entity_poly.pdbx_seq_one_letter_code
_entity_poly.pdbx_strand_id
1 'polypeptide(L)'
;MPSIPKQLARGMGTFAKPCSCIQPTRCQHPYFIRYRDAAGKQREESGFRTQDAAKERLVELYARKSNTPASKAELIRHYGQMRFEDFIGDYMGRQRRLAYGTAYEYEHLARNHLIPELGSRRVETFSPMVVENFLTTMDRLGTPDPTQFKAYGFLKTLLLDAHRKGAISEHPLQDVDAPQYEAERAIVPTKEQIAGIKMAADHDRFSMFVDMMAGCGLRNGEALALNVNNIVADDVYRVTEQVHYRTKKLEKLTHRARNRIMSGPS
;
A
#
# COMPACT_ATOMS: atom_id res chain seq x y z
N MET A 1 44.41 -24.07 -3.21
CA MET A 1 44.02 -22.64 -3.16
C MET A 1 42.64 -22.47 -3.77
N PRO A 2 41.78 -21.57 -3.26
CA PRO A 2 40.49 -21.27 -3.88
C PRO A 2 40.69 -20.71 -5.29
N SER A 3 39.77 -21.00 -6.22
CA SER A 3 39.89 -20.53 -7.61
C SER A 3 39.80 -18.99 -7.67
N ILE A 4 40.71 -18.36 -8.41
CA ILE A 4 40.74 -16.88 -8.56
C ILE A 4 39.58 -16.46 -9.48
N PRO A 5 38.76 -15.47 -9.09
CA PRO A 5 37.70 -14.94 -9.93
C PRO A 5 38.23 -14.42 -11.26
N LYS A 6 37.67 -14.90 -12.38
CA LYS A 6 38.00 -14.41 -13.72
C LYS A 6 37.09 -13.24 -14.08
N GLN A 7 37.70 -12.15 -14.53
CA GLN A 7 36.99 -10.94 -14.93
C GLN A 7 36.67 -10.97 -16.42
N LEU A 8 35.45 -10.57 -16.79
CA LEU A 8 35.08 -10.31 -18.20
C LEU A 8 35.44 -8.86 -18.58
N ALA A 9 34.96 -8.37 -19.73
CA ALA A 9 35.15 -6.98 -20.13
C ALA A 9 34.76 -6.01 -19.00
N ARG A 10 35.43 -4.84 -18.95
CA ARG A 10 35.25 -3.84 -17.89
C ARG A 10 33.75 -3.54 -17.70
N GLY A 11 33.27 -3.76 -16.48
CA GLY A 11 31.87 -3.49 -16.09
C GLY A 11 30.88 -4.65 -16.25
N MET A 12 31.26 -5.78 -16.88
CA MET A 12 30.39 -6.96 -17.02
C MET A 12 30.30 -7.80 -15.74
N GLY A 13 31.37 -7.84 -14.94
CA GLY A 13 31.44 -8.65 -13.71
C GLY A 13 32.53 -9.71 -13.74
N THR A 14 32.49 -10.63 -12.79
CA THR A 14 33.45 -11.73 -12.61
C THR A 14 32.72 -13.06 -12.41
N PHE A 15 33.34 -14.18 -12.75
CA PHE A 15 32.84 -15.52 -12.45
C PHE A 15 33.94 -16.39 -11.84
N ALA A 16 33.59 -17.33 -10.96
CA ALA A 16 34.54 -18.27 -10.36
C ALA A 16 33.84 -19.55 -9.86
N LYS A 17 34.63 -20.54 -9.41
CA LYS A 17 34.12 -21.66 -8.61
C LYS A 17 34.62 -21.53 -7.17
N PRO A 18 33.80 -21.84 -6.15
CA PRO A 18 34.25 -21.80 -4.75
C PRO A 18 35.05 -23.06 -4.36
N CYS A 19 35.57 -23.83 -5.32
CA CYS A 19 36.26 -25.10 -5.07
C CYS A 19 37.79 -24.97 -5.10
N SER A 20 38.47 -25.84 -4.35
CA SER A 20 39.93 -25.99 -4.29
C SER A 20 40.45 -27.19 -5.10
N CYS A 21 39.65 -27.76 -6.00
CA CYS A 21 40.01 -28.93 -6.80
C CYS A 21 41.25 -28.70 -7.67
N ILE A 22 42.06 -29.74 -7.86
CA ILE A 22 43.28 -29.74 -8.68
C ILE A 22 42.99 -29.35 -10.14
N GLN A 23 41.84 -29.75 -10.68
CA GLN A 23 41.36 -29.35 -12.01
C GLN A 23 40.00 -28.64 -11.90
N PRO A 24 39.98 -27.32 -11.66
CA PRO A 24 38.74 -26.55 -11.47
C PRO A 24 37.80 -26.57 -12.68
N THR A 25 38.34 -26.76 -13.89
CA THR A 25 37.56 -26.84 -15.14
C THR A 25 36.83 -28.17 -15.31
N ARG A 26 37.27 -29.24 -14.63
CA ARG A 26 36.68 -30.59 -14.74
C ARG A 26 35.88 -31.03 -13.50
N CYS A 27 35.87 -30.23 -12.43
CA CYS A 27 35.11 -30.56 -11.24
C CYS A 27 33.61 -30.21 -11.41
N GLN A 28 32.72 -30.95 -10.73
CA GLN A 28 31.27 -30.75 -10.84
C GLN A 28 30.72 -29.60 -9.99
N HIS A 29 31.57 -28.87 -9.26
CA HIS A 29 31.13 -27.73 -8.46
C HIS A 29 30.54 -26.62 -9.34
N PRO A 30 29.42 -26.00 -8.91
CA PRO A 30 28.80 -24.92 -9.66
C PRO A 30 29.68 -23.66 -9.63
N TYR A 31 29.61 -22.90 -10.72
CA TYR A 31 30.12 -21.54 -10.79
C TYR A 31 29.18 -20.58 -10.06
N PHE A 32 29.76 -19.48 -9.60
CA PHE A 32 29.05 -18.26 -9.23
C PHE A 32 29.53 -17.10 -10.10
N ILE A 33 28.70 -16.08 -10.18
CA ILE A 33 28.99 -14.80 -10.84
C ILE A 33 28.85 -13.67 -9.83
N ARG A 34 29.65 -12.62 -9.97
CA ARG A 34 29.51 -11.35 -9.26
C ARG A 34 29.39 -10.22 -10.26
N TYR A 35 28.38 -9.38 -10.12
CA TYR A 35 28.12 -8.27 -11.03
C TYR A 35 27.57 -7.06 -10.26
N ARG A 36 27.47 -5.91 -10.93
CA ARG A 36 26.76 -4.74 -10.39
C ARG A 36 25.44 -4.57 -11.11
N ASP A 37 24.34 -4.56 -10.38
CA ASP A 37 22.99 -4.36 -10.92
C ASP A 37 22.79 -2.93 -11.50
N ALA A 38 21.58 -2.64 -12.00
CA ALA A 38 21.25 -1.34 -12.56
C ALA A 38 21.31 -0.20 -11.52
N ALA A 39 21.07 -0.52 -10.24
CA ALA A 39 21.26 0.43 -9.15
C ALA A 39 22.74 0.65 -8.82
N GLY A 40 23.64 -0.23 -9.28
CA GLY A 40 25.08 -0.17 -9.06
C GLY A 40 25.55 -0.99 -7.86
N LYS A 41 24.67 -1.78 -7.24
CA LYS A 41 24.95 -2.63 -6.08
C LYS A 41 25.55 -3.95 -6.54
N GLN A 42 26.56 -4.44 -5.80
CA GLN A 42 27.19 -5.71 -6.09
C GLN A 42 26.24 -6.86 -5.72
N ARG A 43 26.01 -7.77 -6.65
CA ARG A 43 25.20 -8.98 -6.50
C ARG A 43 26.04 -10.21 -6.81
N GLU A 44 25.66 -11.33 -6.22
CA GLU A 44 26.23 -12.64 -6.51
C GLU A 44 25.07 -13.59 -6.88
N GLU A 45 25.22 -14.31 -7.99
CA GLU A 45 24.32 -15.42 -8.36
C GLU A 45 25.16 -16.69 -8.44
N SER A 46 24.64 -17.82 -7.96
CA SER A 46 25.35 -19.11 -7.94
C SER A 46 24.48 -20.23 -8.54
N GLY A 47 25.08 -21.40 -8.78
CA GLY A 47 24.36 -22.58 -9.28
C GLY A 47 24.60 -22.91 -10.76
N PHE A 48 25.49 -22.20 -11.44
CA PHE A 48 25.77 -22.45 -12.86
C PHE A 48 26.64 -23.69 -13.05
N ARG A 49 26.14 -24.72 -13.72
CA ARG A 49 26.87 -25.99 -13.91
C ARG A 49 28.12 -25.85 -14.82
N THR A 50 28.09 -24.91 -15.76
CA THR A 50 29.15 -24.71 -16.75
C THR A 50 29.68 -23.28 -16.73
N GLN A 51 30.91 -23.10 -17.21
CA GLN A 51 31.51 -21.78 -17.34
C GLN A 51 30.72 -20.89 -18.31
N ASP A 52 30.23 -21.47 -19.40
CA ASP A 52 29.55 -20.71 -20.44
C ASP A 52 28.17 -20.25 -20.00
N ALA A 53 27.43 -21.06 -19.23
CA ALA A 53 26.18 -20.60 -18.60
C ALA A 53 26.40 -19.39 -17.68
N ALA A 54 27.49 -19.39 -16.90
CA ALA A 54 27.85 -18.25 -16.05
C ALA A 54 28.21 -16.99 -16.89
N LYS A 55 28.92 -17.15 -18.00
CA LYS A 55 29.25 -16.03 -18.92
C LYS A 55 28.02 -15.49 -19.63
N GLU A 56 27.17 -16.36 -20.18
CA GLU A 56 25.93 -15.99 -20.87
C GLU A 56 25.04 -15.17 -19.94
N ARG A 57 24.91 -15.59 -18.68
CA ARG A 57 24.18 -14.83 -17.67
C ARG A 57 24.78 -13.44 -17.43
N LEU A 58 26.11 -13.32 -17.33
CA LEU A 58 26.78 -12.02 -17.20
C LEU A 58 26.57 -11.13 -18.43
N VAL A 59 26.57 -11.69 -19.64
CA VAL A 59 26.25 -10.97 -20.89
C VAL A 59 24.82 -10.46 -20.87
N GLU A 60 23.86 -11.29 -20.48
CA GLU A 60 22.45 -10.93 -20.37
C GLU A 60 22.23 -9.78 -19.36
N LEU A 61 22.84 -9.89 -18.18
CA LEU A 61 22.79 -8.86 -17.13
C LEU A 61 23.44 -7.54 -17.59
N TYR A 62 24.57 -7.63 -18.29
CA TYR A 62 25.25 -6.46 -18.83
C TYR A 62 24.45 -5.78 -19.95
N ALA A 63 23.84 -6.54 -20.86
CA ALA A 63 22.97 -6.02 -21.90
C ALA A 63 21.75 -5.31 -21.30
N ARG A 64 21.11 -5.93 -20.30
CA ARG A 64 19.98 -5.33 -19.56
C ARG A 64 20.37 -4.02 -18.89
N LYS A 65 21.54 -3.97 -18.27
CA LYS A 65 22.09 -2.76 -17.64
C LYS A 65 22.41 -1.69 -18.67
N SER A 66 23.07 -2.04 -19.77
CA SER A 66 23.47 -1.11 -20.83
C SER A 66 22.26 -0.53 -21.57
N ASN A 67 21.18 -1.29 -21.67
CA ASN A 67 19.89 -0.85 -22.24
C ASN A 67 19.02 -0.09 -21.23
N THR A 68 19.42 0.03 -19.96
CA THR A 68 18.70 0.83 -18.97
C THR A 68 19.14 2.29 -19.09
N PRO A 69 18.25 3.24 -19.41
CA PRO A 69 18.60 4.64 -19.48
C PRO A 69 19.21 5.13 -18.16
N ALA A 70 20.26 5.95 -18.23
CA ALA A 70 20.94 6.49 -17.05
C ALA A 70 19.97 7.16 -16.06
N SER A 71 19.00 7.91 -16.59
CA SER A 71 17.91 8.53 -15.81
C SER A 71 17.09 7.53 -15.00
N LYS A 72 16.83 6.33 -15.54
CA LYS A 72 16.10 5.26 -14.83
C LYS A 72 16.96 4.63 -13.73
N ALA A 73 18.24 4.43 -13.98
CA ALA A 73 19.18 3.92 -12.97
C ALA A 73 19.35 4.91 -11.80
N GLU A 74 19.34 6.21 -12.07
CA GLU A 74 19.34 7.27 -11.06
C GLU A 74 18.06 7.28 -10.24
N LEU A 75 16.88 7.17 -10.88
CA LEU A 75 15.60 7.07 -10.16
C LEU A 75 15.54 5.85 -9.24
N ILE A 76 16.01 4.68 -9.70
CA ILE A 76 16.08 3.47 -8.88
C ILE A 76 16.95 3.71 -7.64
N ARG A 77 18.15 4.29 -7.81
CA ARG A 77 19.04 4.63 -6.69
C ARG A 77 18.40 5.64 -5.75
N HIS A 78 17.79 6.69 -6.29
CA HIS A 78 17.16 7.75 -5.53
C HIS A 78 16.08 7.19 -4.61
N TYR A 79 15.11 6.45 -5.17
CA TYR A 79 14.03 5.86 -4.38
C TYR A 79 14.52 4.74 -3.46
N GLY A 80 15.48 3.92 -3.90
CA GLY A 80 16.02 2.83 -3.08
C GLY A 80 16.73 3.31 -1.81
N GLN A 81 17.50 4.40 -1.91
CA GLN A 81 18.26 4.96 -0.80
C GLN A 81 17.44 5.85 0.12
N MET A 82 16.25 6.28 -0.29
CA MET A 82 15.33 7.10 0.50
C MET A 82 14.93 6.38 1.80
N ARG A 83 14.77 7.12 2.91
CA ARG A 83 14.14 6.58 4.11
C ARG A 83 12.67 6.33 3.83
N PHE A 84 12.08 5.35 4.50
CA PHE A 84 10.70 4.99 4.27
C PHE A 84 9.73 6.12 4.65
N GLU A 85 10.04 6.90 5.69
CA GLU A 85 9.27 8.10 6.07
C GLU A 85 9.24 9.15 4.94
N ASP A 86 10.38 9.43 4.32
CA ASP A 86 10.49 10.37 3.20
C ASP A 86 9.74 9.83 1.97
N PHE A 87 9.81 8.52 1.75
CA PHE A 87 9.09 7.85 0.66
C PHE A 87 7.57 7.92 0.83
N ILE A 88 7.06 7.83 2.07
CA ILE A 88 5.64 8.06 2.37
C ILE A 88 5.27 9.51 2.00
N GLY A 89 6.08 10.48 2.39
CA GLY A 89 5.88 11.89 2.05
C GLY A 89 5.83 12.14 0.54
N ASP A 90 6.81 11.62 -0.21
CA ASP A 90 6.83 11.67 -1.68
C ASP A 90 5.61 10.96 -2.29
N TYR A 91 5.27 9.77 -1.78
CA TYR A 91 4.09 9.04 -2.24
C TYR A 91 2.83 9.88 -2.11
N MET A 92 2.60 10.50 -0.94
CA MET A 92 1.44 11.35 -0.66
C MET A 92 1.43 12.60 -1.54
N GLY A 93 2.56 13.29 -1.68
CA GLY A 93 2.68 14.49 -2.51
C GLY A 93 2.42 14.25 -4.01
N ARG A 94 2.64 13.02 -4.49
CA ARG A 94 2.34 12.64 -5.89
C ARG A 94 0.86 12.38 -6.17
N GLN A 95 0.02 12.18 -5.14
CA GLN A 95 -1.36 11.76 -5.35
C GLN A 95 -2.27 12.94 -5.69
N ARG A 96 -2.70 13.02 -6.95
CA ARG A 96 -3.50 14.14 -7.46
C ARG A 96 -4.99 14.09 -7.11
N ARG A 97 -5.54 12.92 -6.78
CA ARG A 97 -6.99 12.67 -6.67
C ARG A 97 -7.37 11.92 -5.39
N LEU A 98 -6.54 12.00 -4.37
CA LEU A 98 -6.81 11.32 -3.11
C LEU A 98 -7.90 12.09 -2.36
N ALA A 99 -9.02 11.41 -2.06
CA ALA A 99 -10.08 12.01 -1.27
C ALA A 99 -9.56 12.37 0.13
N TYR A 100 -10.06 13.46 0.71
CA TYR A 100 -9.61 13.95 2.02
C TYR A 100 -9.63 12.84 3.10
N GLY A 101 -10.72 12.06 3.16
CA GLY A 101 -10.85 10.97 4.13
C GLY A 101 -9.75 9.91 3.99
N THR A 102 -9.39 9.54 2.76
CA THR A 102 -8.31 8.58 2.49
C THR A 102 -6.95 9.17 2.80
N ALA A 103 -6.71 10.45 2.47
CA ALA A 103 -5.44 11.12 2.76
C ALA A 103 -5.19 11.19 4.27
N TYR A 104 -6.22 11.58 5.02
CA TYR A 104 -6.20 11.59 6.48
C TYR A 104 -5.97 10.20 7.07
N GLU A 105 -6.64 9.17 6.54
CA GLU A 105 -6.46 7.79 7.00
C GLU A 105 -5.02 7.32 6.75
N TYR A 106 -4.44 7.61 5.59
CA TYR A 106 -3.05 7.28 5.27
C TYR A 106 -2.07 8.02 6.17
N GLU A 107 -2.24 9.32 6.41
CA GLU A 107 -1.40 10.07 7.35
C GLU A 107 -1.49 9.49 8.78
N HIS A 108 -2.70 9.12 9.21
CA HIS A 108 -2.92 8.51 10.51
C HIS A 108 -2.23 7.15 10.63
N LEU A 109 -2.40 6.27 9.64
CA LEU A 109 -1.76 4.94 9.61
C LEU A 109 -0.23 5.06 9.53
N ALA A 110 0.28 5.99 8.71
CA ALA A 110 1.71 6.26 8.62
C ALA A 110 2.27 6.69 9.96
N ARG A 111 1.71 7.73 10.57
CA ARG A 111 2.23 8.33 11.80
C ARG A 111 2.17 7.38 13.00
N ASN A 112 1.12 6.57 13.11
CA ASN A 112 0.90 5.73 14.29
C ASN A 112 1.46 4.32 14.18
N HIS A 113 1.62 3.78 12.97
CA HIS A 113 2.00 2.38 12.78
C HIS A 113 3.23 2.22 11.88
N LEU A 114 3.27 2.86 10.71
CA LEU A 114 4.36 2.61 9.76
C LEU A 114 5.66 3.33 10.15
N ILE A 115 5.60 4.64 10.41
CA ILE A 115 6.79 5.47 10.68
C ILE A 115 7.53 5.03 11.96
N PRO A 116 6.84 4.75 13.10
CA PRO A 116 7.53 4.33 14.32
C PRO A 116 8.42 3.09 14.14
N GLU A 117 7.94 2.11 13.36
CA GLU A 117 8.63 0.83 13.19
C GLU A 117 9.55 0.79 11.95
N LEU A 118 9.11 1.40 10.85
CA LEU A 118 9.72 1.23 9.53
C LEU A 118 10.31 2.53 8.97
N GLY A 119 9.97 3.69 9.52
CA GLY A 119 10.26 5.01 8.94
C GLY A 119 11.74 5.23 8.62
N SER A 120 12.62 4.80 9.52
CA SER A 120 14.07 4.98 9.36
C SER A 120 14.72 4.02 8.35
N ARG A 121 14.01 2.95 7.93
CA ARG A 121 14.52 1.92 7.01
C ARG A 121 14.66 2.49 5.60
N ARG A 122 15.70 2.06 4.87
CA ARG A 122 15.84 2.38 3.44
C ARG A 122 14.87 1.55 2.61
N VAL A 123 14.23 2.15 1.61
CA VAL A 123 13.24 1.47 0.75
C VAL A 123 13.82 0.21 0.10
N GLU A 124 15.07 0.23 -0.36
CA GLU A 124 15.70 -0.93 -1.02
C GLU A 124 15.93 -2.15 -0.10
N THR A 125 15.75 -2.01 1.21
CA THR A 125 16.00 -3.08 2.19
C THR A 125 14.72 -3.73 2.71
N PHE A 126 13.57 -3.39 2.12
CA PHE A 126 12.34 -4.11 2.37
C PHE A 126 12.38 -5.49 1.72
N SER A 127 11.90 -6.48 2.47
CA SER A 127 11.73 -7.87 2.05
C SER A 127 10.45 -8.42 2.69
N PRO A 128 9.91 -9.56 2.23
CA PRO A 128 8.78 -10.23 2.87
C PRO A 128 8.93 -10.36 4.39
N MET A 129 10.10 -10.79 4.87
CA MET A 129 10.42 -10.92 6.29
C MET A 129 10.33 -9.59 7.07
N VAL A 130 10.59 -8.44 6.44
CA VAL A 130 10.39 -7.13 7.11
C VAL A 130 8.91 -6.87 7.34
N VAL A 131 8.06 -7.26 6.40
CA VAL A 131 6.60 -7.09 6.49
C VAL A 131 6.02 -8.04 7.54
N GLU A 132 6.45 -9.30 7.59
CA GLU A 132 6.04 -10.25 8.62
C GLU A 132 6.45 -9.82 10.04
N ASN A 133 7.67 -9.30 10.18
CA ASN A 133 8.13 -8.76 11.47
C ASN A 133 7.31 -7.54 11.91
N PHE A 134 6.88 -6.71 10.96
CA PHE A 134 5.99 -5.59 11.24
C PHE A 134 4.63 -6.09 11.75
N LEU A 135 4.01 -7.08 11.08
CA LEU A 135 2.75 -7.67 11.52
C LEU A 135 2.86 -8.33 12.90
N THR A 136 3.89 -9.14 13.13
CA THR A 136 4.20 -9.73 14.44
C THR A 136 4.34 -8.66 15.54
N THR A 137 4.90 -7.50 15.20
CA THR A 137 5.01 -6.38 16.14
C THR A 137 3.64 -5.76 16.45
N MET A 138 2.77 -5.62 15.45
CA MET A 138 1.40 -5.15 15.66
C MET A 138 0.60 -6.08 16.56
N ASP A 139 0.73 -7.40 16.37
CA ASP A 139 0.12 -8.43 17.22
C ASP A 139 0.62 -8.33 18.66
N ARG A 140 1.94 -8.23 18.86
CA ARG A 140 2.54 -8.10 20.20
C ARG A 140 2.07 -6.84 20.93
N LEU A 141 1.80 -5.76 20.19
CA LEU A 141 1.25 -4.52 20.75
C LEU A 141 -0.27 -4.57 20.98
N GLY A 142 -0.93 -5.68 20.66
CA GLY A 142 -2.38 -5.83 20.80
C GLY A 142 -3.17 -4.93 19.86
N THR A 143 -2.62 -4.64 18.67
CA THR A 143 -3.31 -3.78 17.70
C THR A 143 -4.55 -4.49 17.15
N PRO A 144 -5.74 -3.87 17.15
CA PRO A 144 -6.96 -4.53 16.66
C PRO A 144 -6.89 -4.92 15.17
N ASP A 145 -7.46 -6.07 14.80
CA ASP A 145 -7.47 -6.62 13.44
C ASP A 145 -7.90 -5.61 12.35
N PRO A 146 -8.97 -4.79 12.52
CA PRO A 146 -9.32 -3.79 11.49
C PRO A 146 -8.20 -2.78 11.24
N THR A 147 -7.45 -2.42 12.30
CA THR A 147 -6.33 -1.48 12.20
C THR A 147 -5.12 -2.16 11.55
N GLN A 148 -4.83 -3.41 11.89
CA GLN A 148 -3.78 -4.20 11.25
C GLN A 148 -4.04 -4.34 9.74
N PHE A 149 -5.27 -4.72 9.37
CA PHE A 149 -5.72 -4.86 7.99
C PHE A 149 -5.48 -3.58 7.18
N LYS A 150 -5.86 -2.43 7.75
CA LYS A 150 -5.67 -1.12 7.11
C LYS A 150 -4.20 -0.71 7.01
N ALA A 151 -3.43 -0.87 8.08
CA ALA A 151 -2.00 -0.56 8.10
C ALA A 151 -1.24 -1.40 7.06
N TYR A 152 -1.50 -2.71 7.02
CA TYR A 152 -0.97 -3.61 6.01
C TYR A 152 -1.40 -3.20 4.59
N GLY A 153 -2.67 -2.89 4.38
CA GLY A 153 -3.17 -2.45 3.08
C GLY A 153 -2.45 -1.19 2.56
N PHE A 154 -2.17 -0.23 3.44
CA PHE A 154 -1.41 0.96 3.07
C PHE A 154 0.08 0.65 2.85
N LEU A 155 0.70 -0.14 3.73
CA LEU A 155 2.08 -0.60 3.55
C LEU A 155 2.26 -1.33 2.21
N LYS A 156 1.36 -2.26 1.88
CA LYS A 156 1.32 -2.96 0.59
C LYS A 156 1.27 -2.00 -0.58
N THR A 157 0.44 -0.95 -0.50
CA THR A 157 0.35 0.08 -1.54
C THR A 157 1.68 0.79 -1.78
N LEU A 158 2.36 1.17 -0.70
CA LEU A 158 3.67 1.83 -0.74
C LEU A 158 4.76 0.91 -1.31
N LEU A 159 4.85 -0.34 -0.84
CA LEU A 159 5.87 -1.27 -1.28
C LEU A 159 5.70 -1.68 -2.75
N LEU A 160 4.46 -1.84 -3.22
CA LEU A 160 4.19 -2.09 -4.64
C LEU A 160 4.50 -0.86 -5.51
N ASP A 161 4.32 0.36 -5.00
CA ASP A 161 4.77 1.58 -5.68
C ASP A 161 6.30 1.64 -5.80
N ALA A 162 7.02 1.32 -4.72
CA ALA A 162 8.47 1.24 -4.71
C ALA A 162 9.02 0.14 -5.64
N HIS A 163 8.39 -1.04 -5.64
CA HIS A 163 8.74 -2.14 -6.53
C HIS A 163 8.54 -1.78 -8.01
N ARG A 164 7.41 -1.15 -8.36
CA ARG A 164 7.16 -0.66 -9.74
C ARG A 164 8.19 0.37 -10.20
N LYS A 165 8.72 1.17 -9.27
CA LYS A 165 9.83 2.12 -9.54
C LYS A 165 11.20 1.44 -9.62
N GLY A 166 11.28 0.14 -9.36
CA GLY A 166 12.52 -0.64 -9.33
C GLY A 166 13.37 -0.42 -8.08
N ALA A 167 12.88 0.35 -7.10
CA ALA A 167 13.57 0.62 -5.84
C ALA A 167 13.70 -0.63 -4.97
N ILE A 168 12.72 -1.54 -5.06
CA ILE A 168 12.75 -2.87 -4.48
C ILE A 168 12.86 -3.88 -5.63
N SER A 169 13.91 -4.69 -5.63
CA SER A 169 14.22 -5.60 -6.75
C SER A 169 13.30 -6.82 -6.78
N GLU A 170 13.11 -7.47 -5.64
CA GLU A 170 12.25 -8.65 -5.50
C GLU A 170 10.84 -8.24 -5.08
N HIS A 171 9.86 -9.13 -5.24
CA HIS A 171 8.49 -8.82 -4.86
C HIS A 171 8.38 -8.72 -3.31
N PRO A 172 8.09 -7.53 -2.75
CA PRO A 172 8.24 -7.28 -1.31
C PRO A 172 7.23 -8.00 -0.41
N LEU A 173 6.20 -8.59 -1.01
CA LEU A 173 5.06 -9.22 -0.33
C LEU A 173 4.90 -10.68 -0.75
N GLN A 174 5.92 -11.26 -1.38
CA GLN A 174 5.87 -12.66 -1.79
C GLN A 174 5.71 -13.54 -0.56
N ASP A 175 4.69 -14.41 -0.58
CA ASP A 175 4.36 -15.39 0.46
C ASP A 175 4.08 -14.80 1.86
N VAL A 176 3.90 -13.47 1.97
CA VAL A 176 3.50 -12.83 3.23
C VAL A 176 2.03 -13.13 3.52
N ASP A 177 1.76 -13.70 4.70
CA ASP A 177 0.39 -13.88 5.18
C ASP A 177 -0.24 -12.52 5.54
N ALA A 178 -1.36 -12.21 4.89
CA ALA A 178 -2.01 -10.93 5.05
C ALA A 178 -2.97 -10.98 6.24
N PRO A 179 -3.00 -9.95 7.11
CA PRO A 179 -4.02 -9.88 8.16
C PRO A 179 -5.41 -9.94 7.53
N GLN A 180 -6.31 -10.69 8.17
CA GLN A 180 -7.69 -10.83 7.74
C GLN A 180 -8.59 -10.07 8.71
N TYR A 181 -9.60 -9.41 8.17
CA TYR A 181 -10.62 -8.75 8.96
C TYR A 181 -11.97 -8.92 8.28
N GLU A 182 -12.86 -9.65 8.95
CA GLU A 182 -14.26 -9.72 8.58
C GLU A 182 -15.03 -8.72 9.43
N ALA A 183 -15.64 -7.73 8.76
CA ALA A 183 -16.46 -6.77 9.46
C ALA A 183 -17.69 -7.46 10.04
N GLU A 184 -17.91 -7.28 11.34
CA GLU A 184 -19.15 -7.73 11.97
C GLU A 184 -20.35 -7.11 11.26
N ARG A 185 -21.38 -7.93 11.06
CA ARG A 185 -22.61 -7.47 10.44
C ARG A 185 -23.28 -6.46 11.36
N ALA A 186 -23.46 -5.24 10.87
CA ALA A 186 -24.21 -4.23 11.59
C ALA A 186 -25.63 -4.75 11.91
N ILE A 187 -25.99 -4.71 13.19
CA ILE A 187 -27.35 -5.02 13.64
C ILE A 187 -28.22 -3.82 13.30
N VAL A 188 -29.24 -4.05 12.47
CA VAL A 188 -30.21 -3.01 12.11
C VAL A 188 -31.21 -2.86 13.25
N PRO A 189 -31.42 -1.64 13.80
CA PRO A 189 -32.41 -1.42 14.85
C PRO A 189 -33.82 -1.81 14.40
N THR A 190 -34.63 -2.36 15.32
CA THR A 190 -36.05 -2.62 15.05
C THR A 190 -36.86 -1.32 15.00
N LYS A 191 -38.08 -1.37 14.47
CA LYS A 191 -38.96 -0.20 14.42
C LYS A 191 -39.25 0.36 15.80
N GLU A 192 -39.42 -0.50 16.79
CA GLU A 192 -39.68 -0.14 18.18
C GLU A 192 -38.45 0.55 18.80
N GLN A 193 -37.25 0.06 18.48
CA GLN A 193 -36.01 0.70 18.91
C GLN A 193 -35.83 2.09 18.27
N ILE A 194 -36.15 2.23 16.98
CA ILE A 194 -36.12 3.52 16.28
C ILE A 194 -37.11 4.50 16.91
N ALA A 195 -38.35 4.05 17.18
CA ALA A 195 -39.36 4.85 17.87
C ALA A 195 -38.87 5.27 19.27
N GLY A 196 -38.26 4.36 20.02
CA GLY A 196 -37.68 4.66 21.34
C GLY A 196 -36.56 5.70 21.27
N ILE A 197 -35.63 5.59 20.30
CA ILE A 197 -34.56 6.57 20.08
C ILE A 197 -35.16 7.94 19.75
N LYS A 198 -36.17 7.98 18.89
CA LYS A 198 -36.87 9.21 18.53
C LYS A 198 -37.55 9.87 19.74
N MET A 199 -38.28 9.08 20.54
CA MET A 199 -38.94 9.57 21.76
C MET A 199 -37.93 10.07 22.79
N ALA A 200 -36.78 9.44 22.93
CA ALA A 200 -35.72 9.92 23.82
C ALA A 200 -35.10 11.25 23.36
N ALA A 201 -35.22 11.58 22.07
CA ALA A 201 -34.78 12.83 21.47
C ALA A 201 -35.94 13.80 21.21
N ASP A 202 -37.11 13.59 21.82
CA ASP A 202 -38.27 14.45 21.65
C ASP A 202 -37.90 15.88 22.07
N HIS A 203 -38.11 16.84 21.16
CA HIS A 203 -37.64 18.24 21.22
C HIS A 203 -36.19 18.56 20.80
N ASP A 204 -35.38 17.57 20.43
CA ASP A 204 -34.06 17.80 19.81
C ASP A 204 -34.16 17.71 18.28
N ARG A 205 -33.34 18.49 17.56
CA ARG A 205 -33.20 18.39 16.09
C ARG A 205 -32.76 17.00 15.65
N PHE A 206 -32.17 16.23 16.56
CA PHE A 206 -31.80 14.84 16.39
C PHE A 206 -33.00 13.93 16.06
N SER A 207 -34.19 14.22 16.59
CA SER A 207 -35.41 13.48 16.25
C SER A 207 -35.72 13.52 14.74
N MET A 208 -35.54 14.70 14.11
CA MET A 208 -35.66 14.85 12.65
C MET A 208 -34.59 14.04 11.89
N PHE A 209 -33.34 14.00 12.38
CA PHE A 209 -32.29 13.19 11.74
C PHE A 209 -32.61 11.71 11.81
N VAL A 210 -33.16 11.23 12.92
CA VAL A 210 -33.60 9.83 13.07
C VAL A 210 -34.67 9.48 12.04
N ASP A 211 -35.70 10.32 11.89
CA ASP A 211 -36.76 10.12 10.89
C ASP A 211 -36.20 10.07 9.47
N MET A 212 -35.33 11.03 9.11
CA MET A 212 -34.77 11.10 7.77
C MET A 212 -33.82 9.94 7.46
N MET A 213 -33.02 9.51 8.44
CA MET A 213 -32.13 8.37 8.26
C MET A 213 -32.87 7.04 8.19
N ALA A 214 -33.86 6.82 9.08
CA ALA A 214 -34.63 5.58 9.12
C ALA A 214 -35.62 5.47 7.95
N GLY A 215 -36.31 6.58 7.62
CA GLY A 215 -37.33 6.62 6.58
C GLY A 215 -36.74 6.75 5.16
N CYS A 216 -35.71 7.59 4.98
CA CYS A 216 -35.14 7.86 3.66
C CYS A 216 -33.76 7.20 3.43
N GLY A 217 -33.24 6.41 4.39
CA GLY A 217 -31.95 5.72 4.25
C GLY A 217 -30.77 6.67 4.07
N LEU A 218 -30.84 7.87 4.67
CA LEU A 218 -29.76 8.85 4.60
C LEU A 218 -28.55 8.37 5.41
N ARG A 219 -27.35 8.58 4.87
CA ARG A 219 -26.11 8.45 5.65
C ARG A 219 -25.94 9.65 6.57
N ASN A 220 -25.17 9.50 7.65
CA ASN A 220 -24.88 10.61 8.60
C ASN A 220 -24.52 11.93 7.92
N GLY A 221 -23.61 11.90 6.93
CA GLY A 221 -23.21 13.11 6.20
C GLY A 221 -24.34 13.72 5.37
N GLU A 222 -25.21 12.89 4.79
CA GLU A 222 -26.38 13.30 4.01
C GLU A 222 -27.45 13.91 4.94
N ALA A 223 -27.68 13.31 6.11
CA ALA A 223 -28.60 13.82 7.13
C ALA A 223 -28.13 15.17 7.70
N LEU A 224 -26.82 15.34 7.90
CA LEU A 224 -26.25 16.61 8.33
C LEU A 224 -26.33 17.71 7.25
N ALA A 225 -26.53 17.35 5.99
CA ALA A 225 -26.68 18.28 4.85
C ALA A 225 -28.14 18.58 4.50
N LEU A 226 -29.09 18.24 5.38
CA LEU A 226 -30.51 18.51 5.14
C LEU A 226 -30.77 19.99 4.88
N ASN A 227 -31.52 20.28 3.82
CA ASN A 227 -31.87 21.63 3.40
C ASN A 227 -33.30 21.66 2.85
N VAL A 228 -34.13 22.58 3.35
CA VAL A 228 -35.52 22.74 2.91
C VAL A 228 -35.64 22.98 1.40
N ASN A 229 -34.63 23.60 0.77
CA ASN A 229 -34.60 23.86 -0.67
C ASN A 229 -34.46 22.58 -1.52
N ASN A 230 -34.16 21.44 -0.89
CA ASN A 230 -34.04 20.15 -1.56
C ASN A 230 -35.35 19.34 -1.52
N ILE A 231 -36.42 19.87 -0.91
CA ILE A 231 -37.77 19.32 -1.02
C ILE A 231 -38.30 19.70 -2.40
N VAL A 232 -38.62 18.70 -3.23
CA VAL A 232 -39.02 18.92 -4.64
C VAL A 232 -40.47 18.54 -4.91
N ALA A 233 -41.13 17.85 -3.98
CA ALA A 233 -42.56 17.60 -3.91
C ALA A 233 -42.92 17.22 -2.46
N ASP A 234 -44.21 17.08 -2.16
CA ASP A 234 -44.73 16.83 -0.79
C ASP A 234 -44.08 15.61 -0.12
N ASP A 235 -43.81 14.56 -0.87
CA ASP A 235 -43.22 13.31 -0.41
C ASP A 235 -41.81 13.05 -0.97
N VAL A 236 -41.14 14.08 -1.52
CA VAL A 236 -39.86 13.89 -2.22
C VAL A 236 -38.77 14.80 -1.72
N TYR A 237 -37.72 14.18 -1.17
CA TYR A 237 -36.47 14.85 -0.82
C TYR A 237 -35.33 14.45 -1.76
N ARG A 238 -34.64 15.44 -2.34
CA ARG A 238 -33.49 15.21 -3.23
C ARG A 238 -32.17 15.33 -2.48
N VAL A 239 -31.42 14.23 -2.39
CA VAL A 239 -30.08 14.25 -1.78
C VAL A 239 -29.05 14.76 -2.80
N THR A 240 -28.50 15.95 -2.56
CA THR A 240 -27.53 16.60 -3.46
C THR A 240 -26.14 16.73 -2.86
N GLU A 241 -26.06 16.78 -1.53
CA GLU A 241 -24.87 17.15 -0.77
C GLU A 241 -24.71 16.27 0.48
N GLN A 242 -23.52 16.35 1.08
CA GLN A 242 -23.19 15.72 2.35
C GLN A 242 -22.26 16.64 3.16
N VAL A 243 -22.35 16.59 4.48
CA VAL A 243 -21.37 17.21 5.37
C VAL A 243 -20.26 16.20 5.66
N HIS A 244 -19.03 16.57 5.35
CA HIS A 244 -17.88 15.75 5.68
C HIS A 244 -17.63 15.76 7.21
N TYR A 245 -17.67 14.60 7.86
CA TYR A 245 -17.73 14.51 9.33
C TYR A 245 -16.55 15.16 10.08
N ARG A 246 -15.34 15.21 9.48
CA ARG A 246 -14.16 15.88 10.07
C ARG A 246 -14.07 17.36 9.77
N THR A 247 -14.03 17.73 8.49
CA THR A 247 -13.89 19.14 8.05
C THR A 247 -15.13 19.97 8.35
N LYS A 248 -16.28 19.32 8.60
CA LYS A 248 -17.60 19.93 8.78
C LYS A 248 -18.03 20.79 7.58
N LYS A 249 -17.41 20.59 6.42
CA LYS A 249 -17.74 21.30 5.18
C LYS A 249 -18.81 20.55 4.40
N LEU A 250 -19.64 21.33 3.71
CA LEU A 250 -20.61 20.83 2.75
C LEU A 250 -19.88 20.43 1.46
N GLU A 251 -20.11 19.22 0.99
CA GLU A 251 -19.48 18.63 -0.19
C GLU A 251 -20.52 17.96 -1.08
N LYS A 252 -20.25 17.91 -2.38
CA LYS A 252 -21.10 17.17 -3.32
C LYS A 252 -20.98 15.66 -3.10
N LEU A 253 -22.03 14.92 -3.42
CA LEU A 253 -22.00 13.46 -3.39
C LEU A 253 -20.97 12.92 -4.41
N THR A 254 -20.06 12.06 -3.94
CA THR A 254 -19.01 11.43 -4.77
C THR A 254 -19.42 10.10 -5.38
N HIS A 255 -20.33 9.34 -4.74
CA HIS A 255 -20.66 7.95 -5.13
C HIS A 255 -22.13 7.67 -5.43
N ARG A 256 -23.01 8.67 -5.40
CA ARG A 256 -24.42 8.53 -5.80
C ARG A 256 -24.67 9.35 -7.08
N ALA A 257 -25.30 8.74 -8.07
CA ALA A 257 -25.71 9.42 -9.30
C ALA A 257 -26.59 10.64 -8.93
N ARG A 258 -26.41 11.77 -9.64
CA ARG A 258 -27.02 13.09 -9.37
C ARG A 258 -28.57 13.12 -9.25
N ASN A 259 -29.27 12.04 -9.58
CA ASN A 259 -30.71 12.02 -9.79
C ASN A 259 -31.47 10.97 -8.95
N ARG A 260 -30.95 10.53 -7.79
CA ARG A 260 -31.72 9.62 -6.93
C ARG A 260 -32.75 10.41 -6.12
N ILE A 261 -34.01 10.25 -6.52
CA ILE A 261 -35.21 10.72 -5.84
C ILE A 261 -35.52 9.70 -4.74
N MET A 262 -35.62 10.12 -3.48
CA MET A 262 -36.09 9.28 -2.39
C MET A 262 -37.50 9.75 -2.03
N SER A 263 -38.47 8.87 -2.19
CA SER A 263 -39.83 9.05 -1.71
C SER A 263 -39.86 8.83 -0.19
N GLY A 264 -40.44 9.76 0.55
CA GLY A 264 -40.67 9.64 1.99
C GLY A 264 -41.70 8.54 2.31
N PRO A 265 -41.80 8.13 3.59
CA PRO A 265 -42.88 7.27 4.02
C PRO A 265 -44.21 8.02 3.91
N SER A 266 -45.22 7.34 3.33
CA SER A 266 -46.63 7.72 3.41
C SER A 266 -47.17 7.57 4.83
#